data_AF-Q497Q6-F1
#
_entry.id   AF-Q497Q6-F1
#
_cell.length_a   1.000
_cell.length_b   1.000
_cell.length_c   1.000
_cell.angle_alpha   90.00
_cell.angle_beta   90.00
_cell.angle_gamma   90.00
#
_symmetry.space_group_name_H-M   'P 1'
#
loop_
_entity.id
_entity.type
_entity.pdbx_description
1 polymer ?
#
loop_
_entity_poly.entity_id
_entity_poly.type
_entity_poly.pdbx_seq_one_letter_code
_entity_poly.pdbx_strand_id
1 'polypeptide(L)'
;MTTMKNRSQDDMVTGTLPKLKSSKEWLEPQSLSFMEALAKEDTDAAVQSILYRENYIMKELDKYLHHQDFLNTRRKEMLYKKWVERVADPLQKKIIEKVHSHKNIKKRRRQELDNFLKHSNKKGNAFIEHYDPKEYDPFYMSKEDPNFLKVIMPPFRDPLKKAQYDQDDEKRTLLQCETGKIYTMKEFKEIEKAQLHSRFPSISNSRQSMTPNGWLKVPMSYIESEFCKKSR
;
A
#
# COMPACT_ATOMS: atom_id res chain seq x y z
N MET A 1 -22.47 3.47 32.12
CA MET A 1 -23.65 3.22 32.99
C MET A 1 -24.61 2.34 32.21
N THR A 2 -24.70 1.07 32.56
CA THR A 2 -25.74 0.15 32.09
C THR A 2 -26.00 -0.83 33.23
N THR A 3 -27.27 -0.97 33.56
CA THR A 3 -27.82 -1.38 34.85
C THR A 3 -27.93 -2.90 34.99
N MET A 4 -27.62 -3.39 36.19
CA MET A 4 -27.87 -4.76 36.63
C MET A 4 -29.38 -5.05 36.59
N LYS A 5 -29.76 -6.11 35.87
CA LYS A 5 -31.13 -6.62 35.84
C LYS A 5 -31.20 -7.80 36.81
N ASN A 6 -31.65 -7.53 38.04
CA ASN A 6 -32.09 -8.55 38.98
C ASN A 6 -33.24 -9.34 38.36
N ARG A 7 -33.08 -10.66 38.25
CA ARG A 7 -34.18 -11.58 37.99
C ARG A 7 -34.23 -12.57 39.15
N SER A 8 -34.93 -12.16 40.20
CA SER A 8 -35.51 -13.05 41.18
C SER A 8 -36.65 -13.80 40.49
N GLN A 9 -36.59 -15.12 40.46
CA GLN A 9 -37.79 -15.94 40.34
C GLN A 9 -37.54 -17.26 41.05
N ASP A 10 -38.22 -17.39 42.19
CA ASP A 10 -38.34 -18.56 43.04
C ASP A 10 -38.86 -19.75 42.24
N ASP A 11 -38.04 -20.80 42.08
CA ASP A 11 -38.55 -22.13 41.76
C ASP A 11 -38.64 -22.93 43.06
N MET A 12 -39.85 -22.94 43.62
CA MET A 12 -40.29 -23.87 44.66
C MET A 12 -40.24 -25.30 44.10
N VAL A 13 -39.14 -26.03 44.29
CA VAL A 13 -39.11 -27.47 44.06
C VAL A 13 -39.36 -28.19 45.38
N THR A 14 -40.61 -28.60 45.50
CA THR A 14 -41.23 -29.42 46.54
C THR A 14 -40.39 -30.64 46.93
N GLY A 15 -40.26 -30.83 48.24
CA GLY A 15 -39.60 -31.95 48.86
C GLY A 15 -40.11 -33.30 48.40
N THR A 16 -39.17 -34.17 48.05
CA THR A 16 -39.27 -35.60 48.31
C THR A 16 -37.92 -35.98 48.88
N LEU A 17 -37.84 -36.04 50.22
CA LEU A 17 -36.65 -36.53 50.91
C LEU A 17 -36.35 -37.94 50.39
N PRO A 18 -35.14 -38.23 49.89
CA PRO A 18 -34.81 -39.57 49.44
C PRO A 18 -34.99 -40.52 50.61
N LYS A 19 -35.77 -41.60 50.42
CA LYS A 19 -35.94 -42.67 51.39
C LYS A 19 -34.57 -43.06 51.96
N LEU A 20 -34.46 -43.03 53.29
CA LEU A 20 -33.27 -43.39 54.04
C LEU A 20 -32.84 -44.81 53.66
N LYS A 21 -31.75 -44.92 52.90
CA LYS A 21 -31.19 -46.22 52.50
C LYS A 21 -30.73 -46.98 53.74
N SER A 22 -31.09 -48.26 53.78
CA SER A 22 -30.70 -49.21 54.82
C SER A 22 -29.17 -49.30 54.92
N SER A 23 -28.63 -49.39 56.14
CA SER A 23 -27.19 -49.45 56.43
C SER A 23 -26.43 -50.54 55.66
N LYS A 24 -27.13 -51.57 55.17
CA LYS A 24 -26.55 -52.66 54.38
C LYS A 24 -26.25 -52.27 52.93
N GLU A 25 -27.05 -51.36 52.37
CA GLU A 25 -26.86 -50.85 51.00
C GLU A 25 -25.73 -49.81 50.91
N TRP A 26 -25.36 -49.20 52.06
CA TRP A 26 -24.16 -48.35 52.18
C TRP A 26 -22.85 -49.15 52.11
N LEU A 27 -22.90 -50.47 52.32
CA LEU A 27 -21.73 -51.35 52.33
C LEU A 27 -21.52 -52.09 51.00
N GLU A 28 -22.49 -52.06 50.09
CA GLU A 28 -22.29 -52.55 48.72
C GLU A 28 -21.35 -51.56 48.01
N PRO A 29 -20.15 -51.99 47.57
CA PRO A 29 -19.26 -51.13 46.81
C PRO A 29 -20.04 -50.61 45.60
N GLN A 30 -20.22 -49.29 45.49
CA GLN A 30 -20.73 -48.69 44.26
C GLN A 30 -19.95 -49.29 43.10
N SER A 31 -20.65 -49.96 42.18
CA SER A 31 -20.01 -50.69 41.08
C SER A 31 -19.04 -49.73 40.38
N LEU A 32 -17.77 -50.10 40.26
CA LEU A 32 -16.74 -49.25 39.68
C LEU A 32 -17.16 -48.66 38.31
N SER A 33 -17.95 -49.41 37.54
CA SER A 33 -18.56 -48.97 36.28
C SER A 33 -19.48 -47.75 36.41
N PHE A 34 -20.20 -47.61 37.51
CA PHE A 34 -21.07 -46.46 37.77
C PHE A 34 -20.26 -45.21 38.11
N MET A 35 -19.24 -45.34 38.95
CA MET A 35 -18.32 -44.22 39.24
C MET A 35 -17.56 -43.79 37.98
N GLU A 36 -17.14 -44.74 37.15
CA GLU A 36 -16.50 -44.45 35.86
C GLU A 36 -17.47 -43.74 34.90
N ALA A 37 -18.73 -44.15 34.83
CA ALA A 37 -19.74 -43.50 33.99
C ALA A 37 -20.03 -42.06 34.45
N LEU A 38 -20.19 -41.83 35.76
CA LEU A 38 -20.36 -40.48 36.31
C LEU A 38 -19.14 -39.60 36.04
N ALA A 39 -17.93 -40.13 36.24
CA ALA A 39 -16.70 -39.39 35.96
C ALA A 39 -16.60 -39.03 34.46
N LYS A 40 -16.98 -39.94 33.56
CA LYS A 40 -17.04 -39.66 32.11
C LYS A 40 -18.06 -38.57 31.79
N GLU A 41 -19.26 -38.64 32.36
CA GLU A 41 -20.30 -37.62 32.18
C GLU A 41 -19.84 -36.24 32.66
N ASP A 42 -19.20 -36.16 33.84
CA ASP A 42 -18.62 -34.92 34.35
C ASP A 42 -17.52 -34.38 33.43
N THR A 43 -16.64 -35.25 32.92
CA THR A 43 -15.59 -34.84 31.96
C THR A 43 -16.20 -34.36 30.65
N ASP A 44 -17.22 -35.03 30.12
CA ASP A 44 -17.90 -34.64 28.89
C ASP A 44 -18.63 -33.30 29.07
N ALA A 45 -19.30 -33.09 30.21
CA ALA A 45 -19.96 -31.84 30.55
C ALA A 45 -18.96 -30.67 30.66
N ALA A 46 -17.78 -30.92 31.25
CA ALA A 46 -16.69 -29.94 31.32
C ALA A 46 -16.15 -29.61 29.92
N VAL A 47 -15.92 -30.62 29.07
CA VAL A 47 -15.46 -30.43 27.67
C VAL A 47 -16.48 -29.63 26.87
N GLN A 48 -17.78 -29.97 26.95
CA GLN A 48 -18.84 -29.24 26.24
C GLN A 48 -18.93 -27.77 26.71
N SER A 49 -18.74 -27.52 28.01
CA SER A 49 -18.71 -26.17 28.57
C SER A 49 -17.52 -25.34 28.05
N ILE A 50 -16.36 -25.97 27.88
CA ILE A 50 -15.17 -25.34 27.28
C ILE A 50 -15.43 -25.03 25.81
N LEU A 51 -15.90 -26.01 25.03
CA LEU A 51 -16.19 -25.85 23.61
C LEU A 51 -17.21 -24.74 23.34
N TYR A 52 -18.25 -24.64 24.17
CA TYR A 52 -19.25 -23.58 24.05
C TYR A 52 -18.64 -22.18 24.29
N ARG A 53 -17.79 -22.05 25.32
CA ARG A 53 -17.08 -20.78 25.62
C ARG A 53 -16.12 -20.41 24.50
N GLU A 54 -15.36 -21.36 23.98
CA GLU A 54 -14.44 -21.14 22.86
C GLU A 54 -15.20 -20.73 21.59
N ASN A 55 -16.29 -21.42 21.25
CA ASN A 55 -17.13 -21.08 20.11
C ASN A 55 -17.70 -19.67 20.21
N TYR A 56 -18.15 -19.28 21.41
CA TYR A 56 -18.62 -17.93 21.68
C TYR A 56 -17.52 -16.88 21.47
N ILE A 57 -16.32 -17.11 22.02
CA ILE A 57 -15.17 -16.21 21.84
C ILE A 57 -14.79 -16.10 20.37
N MET A 58 -14.73 -17.22 19.64
CA MET A 58 -14.39 -17.25 18.22
C MET A 58 -15.39 -16.45 17.39
N LYS A 59 -16.70 -16.59 17.63
CA LYS A 59 -17.72 -15.78 16.97
C LYS A 59 -17.55 -14.29 17.23
N GLU A 60 -17.14 -13.90 18.44
CA GLU A 60 -16.94 -12.49 18.77
C GLU A 60 -15.70 -11.93 18.06
N LEU A 61 -14.60 -12.71 18.02
CA LEU A 61 -13.40 -12.37 17.25
C LEU A 61 -13.70 -12.25 15.76
N ASP A 62 -14.48 -13.16 15.19
CA ASP A 62 -14.89 -13.10 13.80
C ASP A 62 -15.64 -11.80 13.48
N LYS A 63 -16.57 -11.36 14.35
CA LYS A 63 -17.26 -10.07 14.16
C LYS A 63 -16.27 -8.90 14.10
N TYR A 64 -15.28 -8.87 14.99
CA TYR A 64 -14.25 -7.83 14.98
C TYR A 64 -13.41 -7.85 13.70
N LEU A 65 -13.03 -9.04 13.22
CA LEU A 65 -12.30 -9.19 11.96
C LEU A 65 -13.13 -8.70 10.76
N HIS A 66 -14.39 -9.12 10.66
CA HIS A 66 -15.29 -8.67 9.59
C HIS A 66 -15.52 -7.16 9.63
N HIS A 67 -15.66 -6.59 10.83
CA HIS A 67 -15.78 -5.15 10.99
C HIS A 67 -14.53 -4.40 10.52
N GLN A 68 -13.35 -4.92 10.88
CA GLN A 68 -12.08 -4.34 10.47
C GLN A 68 -11.89 -4.40 8.94
N ASP A 69 -12.26 -5.51 8.30
CA ASP A 69 -12.22 -5.66 6.85
C ASP A 69 -13.18 -4.71 6.14
N PHE A 70 -14.38 -4.53 6.68
CA PHE A 70 -15.33 -3.53 6.22
C PHE A 70 -14.74 -2.12 6.30
N LEU A 71 -14.16 -1.74 7.45
CA LEU A 71 -13.54 -0.42 7.62
C LEU A 71 -12.35 -0.22 6.67
N ASN A 72 -11.53 -1.25 6.44
CA ASN A 72 -10.41 -1.19 5.52
C ASN A 72 -10.87 -1.03 4.07
N THR A 73 -11.91 -1.76 3.67
CA THR A 73 -12.55 -1.61 2.35
C THR A 73 -13.09 -0.20 2.19
N ARG A 74 -13.78 0.32 3.20
CA ARG A 74 -14.30 1.68 3.21
C ARG A 74 -13.20 2.74 3.08
N ARG A 75 -12.05 2.55 3.75
CA ARG A 75 -10.88 3.43 3.62
C ARG A 75 -10.32 3.41 2.20
N LYS A 76 -10.20 2.22 1.57
CA LYS A 76 -9.73 2.06 0.18
C LYS A 76 -10.67 2.77 -0.81
N GLU A 77 -11.98 2.60 -0.67
CA GLU A 77 -12.97 3.30 -1.49
C GLU A 77 -12.83 4.82 -1.39
N MET A 78 -12.70 5.34 -0.17
CA MET A 78 -12.56 6.79 0.05
C MET A 78 -11.25 7.34 -0.50
N LEU A 79 -10.16 6.56 -0.44
CA LEU A 79 -8.88 6.92 -1.08
C LEU A 79 -8.99 6.95 -2.60
N TYR A 80 -9.62 5.92 -3.18
CA TYR A 80 -9.86 5.86 -4.62
C TYR A 80 -10.71 7.05 -5.09
N LYS A 81 -11.82 7.34 -4.41
CA LYS A 81 -12.67 8.49 -4.71
C LYS A 81 -11.87 9.81 -4.69
N LYS A 82 -11.08 10.04 -3.65
CA LYS A 82 -10.21 11.23 -3.56
C LYS A 82 -9.17 11.28 -4.69
N TRP A 83 -8.61 10.14 -5.08
CA TRP A 83 -7.64 10.08 -6.17
C TRP A 83 -8.30 10.38 -7.53
N VAL A 84 -9.50 9.84 -7.78
CA VAL A 84 -10.26 10.13 -8.99
C VAL A 84 -10.54 11.63 -9.11
N GLU A 85 -11.11 12.24 -8.07
CA GLU A 85 -11.47 13.66 -8.06
C GLU A 85 -10.25 14.59 -8.22
N ARG A 86 -9.10 14.23 -7.62
CA ARG A 86 -7.92 15.11 -7.55
C ARG A 86 -6.91 14.88 -8.68
N VAL A 87 -6.88 13.68 -9.25
CA VAL A 87 -5.85 13.25 -10.21
C VAL A 87 -6.50 12.83 -11.52
N ALA A 88 -7.40 11.84 -11.49
CA ALA A 88 -7.92 11.23 -12.70
C ALA A 88 -8.82 12.19 -13.49
N ASP A 89 -9.83 12.78 -12.86
CA ASP A 89 -10.79 13.66 -13.55
C ASP A 89 -10.12 14.91 -14.13
N PRO A 90 -9.26 15.64 -13.38
CA PRO A 90 -8.58 16.80 -13.92
C PRO A 90 -7.61 16.46 -15.06
N LEU A 91 -6.91 15.32 -14.96
CA LEU A 91 -6.04 14.81 -16.02
C LEU A 91 -6.85 14.46 -17.27
N GLN A 92 -7.91 13.68 -17.11
CA GLN A 92 -8.76 13.24 -18.20
C GLN A 92 -9.44 14.43 -18.89
N LYS A 93 -9.98 15.37 -18.12
CA LYS A 93 -10.56 16.61 -18.64
C LYS A 93 -9.58 17.37 -19.52
N LYS A 94 -8.35 17.55 -19.05
CA LYS A 94 -7.30 18.25 -19.83
C LYS A 94 -6.86 17.48 -21.06
N ILE A 95 -6.79 16.16 -21.00
CA ILE A 95 -6.53 15.32 -22.17
C ILE A 95 -7.65 15.52 -23.19
N ILE A 96 -8.92 15.46 -22.79
CA ILE A 96 -10.07 15.64 -23.69
C ILE A 96 -10.05 17.04 -24.31
N GLU A 97 -9.82 18.08 -23.51
CA GLU A 97 -9.69 19.47 -23.97
C GLU A 97 -8.58 19.60 -25.03
N LYS A 98 -7.41 18.97 -24.79
CA LYS A 98 -6.26 19.02 -25.71
C LYS A 98 -6.41 18.14 -26.95
N VAL A 99 -7.00 16.96 -26.81
CA VAL A 99 -7.29 16.05 -27.93
C VAL A 99 -8.30 16.67 -28.89
N HIS A 100 -9.01 17.74 -28.47
CA HIS A 100 -10.03 18.46 -29.24
C HIS A 100 -11.15 17.52 -29.71
N SER A 101 -12.23 18.12 -30.22
CA SER A 101 -13.30 17.35 -30.86
C SER A 101 -12.73 16.42 -31.93
N HIS A 102 -13.26 15.20 -32.01
CA HIS A 102 -12.95 14.20 -33.02
C HIS A 102 -12.92 14.76 -34.45
N LYS A 103 -13.69 15.82 -34.72
CA LYS A 103 -13.70 16.57 -35.98
C LYS A 103 -12.34 17.18 -36.34
N ASN A 104 -11.63 17.77 -35.38
CA ASN A 104 -10.33 18.41 -35.61
C ASN A 104 -9.24 17.36 -35.89
N ILE A 105 -9.24 16.25 -35.14
CA ILE A 105 -8.34 15.12 -35.40
C ILE A 105 -8.56 14.56 -36.80
N LYS A 106 -9.83 14.36 -37.20
CA LYS A 106 -10.17 13.91 -38.56
C LYS A 106 -9.69 14.88 -39.64
N LYS A 107 -9.84 16.20 -39.43
CA LYS A 107 -9.32 17.22 -40.35
C LYS A 107 -7.81 17.11 -40.48
N ARG A 108 -7.10 16.98 -39.35
CA ARG A 108 -5.65 16.85 -39.33
C ARG A 108 -5.17 15.58 -40.05
N ARG A 109 -5.77 14.42 -39.75
CA ARG A 109 -5.46 13.16 -40.45
C ARG A 109 -5.62 13.28 -41.98
N ARG A 110 -6.64 14.02 -42.44
CA ARG A 110 -6.82 14.29 -43.88
C ARG A 110 -5.72 15.19 -44.44
N GLN A 111 -5.30 16.21 -43.71
CA GLN A 111 -4.19 17.08 -44.12
C GLN A 111 -2.86 16.32 -44.19
N GLU A 112 -2.55 15.50 -43.20
CA GLU A 112 -1.34 14.66 -43.21
C GLU A 112 -1.35 13.67 -44.38
N LEU A 113 -2.50 13.03 -44.64
CA LEU A 113 -2.65 12.13 -45.78
C LEU A 113 -2.44 12.86 -47.11
N ASP A 114 -3.05 14.04 -47.27
CA ASP A 114 -2.89 14.86 -48.48
C ASP A 114 -1.42 15.29 -48.68
N ASN A 115 -0.74 15.71 -47.61
CA ASN A 115 0.68 16.04 -47.64
C ASN A 115 1.54 14.84 -48.03
N PHE A 116 1.26 13.66 -47.47
CA PHE A 116 1.95 12.42 -47.83
C PHE A 116 1.73 12.03 -49.29
N LEU A 117 0.50 12.09 -49.79
CA LEU A 117 0.18 11.77 -51.18
C LEU A 117 0.89 12.72 -52.15
N LYS A 118 0.96 14.02 -51.83
CA LYS A 118 1.74 14.99 -52.61
C LYS A 118 3.23 14.63 -52.65
N HIS A 119 3.81 14.22 -51.51
CA HIS A 119 5.19 13.77 -51.45
C HIS A 119 5.42 12.48 -52.26
N SER A 120 4.57 11.47 -52.07
CA SER A 120 4.64 10.18 -52.76
C SER A 120 4.53 10.37 -54.27
N ASN A 121 3.58 11.18 -54.74
CA ASN A 121 3.40 11.45 -56.17
C ASN A 121 4.60 12.20 -56.77
N LYS A 122 5.25 13.09 -56.01
CA LYS A 122 6.45 13.80 -56.46
C LYS A 122 7.67 12.87 -56.57
N LYS A 123 7.82 11.91 -55.65
CA LYS A 123 8.94 10.96 -55.61
C LYS A 123 8.71 9.69 -56.43
N GLY A 124 7.46 9.42 -56.83
CA GLY A 124 7.02 8.20 -57.48
C GLY A 124 6.77 7.09 -56.46
N ASN A 125 7.84 6.58 -55.84
CA ASN A 125 7.80 5.52 -54.83
C ASN A 125 8.45 6.02 -53.53
N ALA A 126 7.61 6.45 -52.57
CA ALA A 126 8.07 6.83 -51.24
C ALA A 126 7.80 5.71 -50.23
N PHE A 127 8.86 5.19 -49.60
CA PHE A 127 8.72 4.29 -48.46
C PHE A 127 8.63 5.11 -47.18
N ILE A 128 7.68 4.76 -46.30
CA ILE A 128 7.44 5.46 -45.03
C ILE A 128 8.67 5.41 -44.11
N GLU A 129 9.50 4.37 -44.23
CA GLU A 129 10.69 4.18 -43.39
C GLU A 129 11.88 5.06 -43.79
N HIS A 130 11.94 5.51 -45.05
CA HIS A 130 13.11 6.15 -45.65
C HIS A 130 12.76 7.52 -46.27
N TYR A 131 12.15 8.40 -45.48
CA TYR A 131 11.86 9.77 -45.90
C TYR A 131 13.01 10.73 -45.57
N ASP A 132 13.21 11.75 -46.39
CA ASP A 132 14.08 12.89 -46.05
C ASP A 132 13.20 13.97 -45.38
N PRO A 133 13.43 14.32 -44.10
CA PRO A 133 12.69 15.37 -43.40
C PRO A 133 12.75 16.74 -44.09
N LYS A 134 13.71 16.99 -45.00
CA LYS A 134 13.75 18.21 -45.83
C LYS A 134 12.67 18.20 -46.92
N GLU A 135 12.31 17.03 -47.42
CA GLU A 135 11.29 16.87 -48.48
C GLU A 135 9.89 16.70 -47.90
N TYR A 136 9.76 15.92 -46.82
CA TYR A 136 8.50 15.63 -46.14
C TYR A 136 8.81 15.17 -44.71
N ASP A 137 8.21 15.82 -43.72
CA ASP A 137 8.40 15.49 -42.31
C ASP A 137 7.03 15.21 -41.66
N PRO A 138 6.70 13.95 -41.33
CA PRO A 138 5.47 13.60 -40.60
C PRO A 138 5.35 14.27 -39.22
N PHE A 139 6.47 14.72 -38.65
CA PHE A 139 6.54 15.32 -37.32
C PHE A 139 6.78 16.84 -37.36
N TYR A 140 6.55 17.49 -38.51
CA TYR A 140 6.78 18.92 -38.66
C TYR A 140 6.11 19.78 -37.56
N MET A 141 4.95 19.34 -37.08
CA MET A 141 4.21 20.06 -36.04
C MET A 141 4.94 20.17 -34.70
N SER A 142 5.86 19.25 -34.37
CA SER A 142 6.66 19.40 -33.15
C SER A 142 7.73 20.50 -33.28
N LYS A 143 8.12 20.85 -34.50
CA LYS A 143 9.04 21.95 -34.78
C LYS A 143 8.32 23.30 -34.77
N GLU A 144 7.11 23.35 -35.31
CA GLU A 144 6.27 24.55 -35.32
C GLU A 144 5.77 24.92 -33.92
N ASP A 145 5.24 23.94 -33.19
CA ASP A 145 4.78 24.10 -31.81
C ASP A 145 5.44 23.04 -30.90
N PRO A 146 6.46 23.40 -30.11
CA PRO A 146 7.06 22.49 -29.14
C PRO A 146 6.08 21.97 -28.08
N ASN A 147 4.95 22.66 -27.89
CA ASN A 147 3.88 22.27 -26.98
C ASN A 147 2.73 21.54 -27.70
N PHE A 148 2.96 21.14 -28.96
CA PHE A 148 1.97 20.46 -29.75
C PHE A 148 1.51 19.16 -29.07
N LEU A 149 0.20 19.06 -28.78
CA LEU A 149 -0.43 17.99 -27.98
C LEU A 149 0.17 17.76 -26.57
N LYS A 150 1.11 18.60 -26.12
CA LYS A 150 1.70 18.49 -24.79
C LYS A 150 0.71 19.03 -23.75
N VAL A 151 0.33 18.17 -22.81
CA VAL A 151 -0.57 18.54 -21.71
C VAL A 151 0.28 19.03 -20.54
N ILE A 152 0.31 20.35 -20.31
CA ILE A 152 1.00 20.94 -19.15
C ILE A 152 0.01 21.07 -18.00
N MET A 153 0.36 20.52 -16.85
CA MET A 153 -0.49 20.54 -15.66
C MET A 153 0.28 20.95 -14.42
N PRO A 154 -0.38 21.65 -13.48
CA PRO A 154 0.18 21.83 -12.16
C PRO A 154 0.34 20.46 -11.47
N PRO A 155 1.28 20.32 -10.54
CA PRO A 155 1.46 19.09 -9.79
C PRO A 155 0.17 18.72 -9.06
N PHE A 156 -0.30 17.49 -9.24
CA PHE A 156 -1.45 17.00 -8.50
C PHE A 156 -1.07 16.72 -7.04
N ARG A 157 -2.01 16.98 -6.13
CA ARG A 157 -1.90 16.48 -4.75
C ARG A 157 -2.36 15.02 -4.72
N ASP A 158 -1.48 14.14 -5.18
CA ASP A 158 -1.72 12.70 -5.17
C ASP A 158 -1.83 12.19 -3.72
N PRO A 159 -3.01 11.65 -3.32
CA PRO A 159 -3.19 11.07 -1.99
C PRO A 159 -2.18 9.96 -1.66
N LEU A 160 -1.70 9.20 -2.65
CA LEU A 160 -0.74 8.11 -2.45
C LEU A 160 0.66 8.61 -2.10
N LYS A 161 0.99 9.83 -2.50
CA LYS A 161 2.28 10.48 -2.20
C LYS A 161 2.20 11.39 -0.98
N LYS A 162 1.07 11.42 -0.28
CA LYS A 162 0.87 12.31 0.87
C LYS A 162 1.98 12.16 1.92
N ALA A 163 2.28 10.93 2.33
CA ALA A 163 3.33 10.69 3.34
C ALA A 163 4.71 11.22 2.91
N GLN A 164 5.04 11.09 1.61
CA GLN A 164 6.28 11.65 1.08
C GLN A 164 6.25 13.18 1.08
N TYR A 165 5.13 13.78 0.71
CA TYR A 165 4.98 15.24 0.74
C TYR A 165 5.09 15.78 2.17
N ASP A 166 4.47 15.13 3.15
CA ASP A 166 4.54 15.54 4.55
C ASP A 166 6.01 15.47 5.04
N GLN A 167 6.74 14.41 4.71
CA GLN A 167 8.18 14.30 5.02
C GLN A 167 9.04 15.34 4.30
N ASP A 168 8.77 15.60 3.02
CA ASP A 168 9.48 16.62 2.24
C ASP A 168 9.20 18.02 2.82
N ASP A 169 7.98 18.28 3.27
CA ASP A 169 7.55 19.54 3.88
C ASP A 169 8.22 19.76 5.23
N GLU A 170 8.31 18.71 6.06
CA GLU A 170 9.05 18.70 7.32
C GLU A 170 10.53 19.00 7.09
N LYS A 171 11.20 18.27 6.19
CA LYS A 171 12.62 18.50 5.86
C LYS A 171 12.86 19.90 5.31
N ARG A 172 11.99 20.38 4.44
CA ARG A 172 12.06 21.74 3.88
C ARG A 172 11.92 22.79 4.98
N THR A 173 11.01 22.57 5.93
CA THR A 173 10.80 23.47 7.07
C THR A 173 12.03 23.50 7.97
N LEU A 174 12.66 22.35 8.25
CA LEU A 174 13.94 22.27 8.97
C LEU A 174 15.04 23.07 8.27
N LEU A 175 15.22 22.86 6.95
CA LEU A 175 16.21 23.60 6.17
C LEU A 175 15.98 25.12 6.19
N GLN A 176 14.72 25.54 6.18
CA GLN A 176 14.34 26.95 6.31
C GLN A 176 14.68 27.49 7.71
N CYS A 177 14.47 26.73 8.78
CA CYS A 177 14.88 27.10 10.13
C CYS A 177 16.40 27.22 10.25
N GLU A 178 17.16 26.31 9.63
CA GLU A 178 18.63 26.32 9.65
C GLU A 178 19.21 27.49 8.84
N THR A 179 18.67 27.75 7.65
CA THR A 179 19.24 28.75 6.72
C THR A 179 18.61 30.14 6.86
N GLY A 180 17.44 30.24 7.49
CA GLY A 180 16.64 31.46 7.59
C GLY A 180 15.99 31.90 6.26
N LYS A 181 16.08 31.10 5.20
CA LYS A 181 15.53 31.39 3.87
C LYS A 181 14.32 30.51 3.57
N ILE A 182 13.28 31.11 2.98
CA ILE A 182 12.10 30.38 2.53
C ILE A 182 12.43 29.69 1.21
N TYR A 183 12.33 28.37 1.16
CA TYR A 183 12.59 27.58 -0.03
C TYR A 183 11.30 27.16 -0.75
N THR A 184 11.28 27.30 -2.07
CA THR A 184 10.26 26.66 -2.90
C THR A 184 10.50 25.15 -2.95
N MET A 185 9.45 24.35 -3.10
CA MET A 185 9.56 22.88 -3.21
C MET A 185 10.52 22.43 -4.33
N LYS A 186 10.63 23.20 -5.42
CA LYS A 186 11.59 22.92 -6.51
C LYS A 186 13.04 23.11 -6.06
N GLU A 187 13.34 24.24 -5.41
CA GLU A 187 14.68 24.55 -4.89
C GLU A 187 15.10 23.53 -3.82
N PHE A 188 14.18 23.18 -2.91
CA PHE A 188 14.41 22.13 -1.93
C PHE A 188 14.79 20.79 -2.60
N LYS A 189 14.07 20.39 -3.65
CA LYS A 189 14.39 19.16 -4.40
C LYS A 189 15.70 19.25 -5.17
N GLU A 190 16.10 20.42 -5.63
CA GLU A 190 17.41 20.64 -6.24
C GLU A 190 18.54 20.58 -5.21
N ILE A 191 18.34 21.12 -4.00
CA ILE A 191 19.28 21.02 -2.88
C ILE A 191 19.40 19.57 -2.42
N GLU A 192 18.29 18.85 -2.24
CA GLU A 192 18.30 17.43 -1.87
C GLU A 192 19.03 16.60 -2.93
N LYS A 193 18.78 16.87 -4.23
CA LYS A 193 19.55 16.26 -5.31
C LYS A 193 21.03 16.63 -5.22
N ALA A 194 21.39 17.90 -5.07
CA ALA A 194 22.78 18.33 -4.98
C ALA A 194 23.49 17.70 -3.78
N GLN A 195 22.80 17.55 -2.64
CA GLN A 195 23.28 16.86 -1.45
C GLN A 195 23.50 15.37 -1.70
N LEU A 196 22.62 14.72 -2.46
CA LEU A 196 22.81 13.32 -2.89
C LEU A 196 23.99 13.16 -3.85
N HIS A 197 24.24 14.12 -4.74
CA HIS A 197 25.37 14.07 -5.67
C HIS A 197 26.70 14.44 -4.99
N SER A 198 26.68 15.35 -4.01
CA SER A 198 27.87 15.75 -3.24
C SER A 198 28.26 14.72 -2.19
N ARG A 199 27.29 13.93 -1.71
CA ARG A 199 27.57 12.75 -0.91
C ARG A 199 28.27 11.73 -1.80
N PHE A 200 29.60 11.77 -1.78
CA PHE A 200 30.45 10.72 -2.33
C PHE A 200 29.87 9.36 -1.97
N PRO A 201 29.88 8.37 -2.88
CA PRO A 201 29.45 7.02 -2.57
C PRO A 201 30.10 6.65 -1.24
N SER A 202 29.28 6.43 -0.22
CA SER A 202 29.82 6.07 1.09
C SER A 202 30.68 4.85 0.83
N ILE A 203 31.99 4.98 1.04
CA ILE A 203 32.92 3.85 0.92
C ILE A 203 32.55 2.95 2.09
N SER A 204 31.49 2.15 1.92
CA SER A 204 30.89 1.30 2.95
C SER A 204 31.91 0.33 3.54
N ASN A 205 32.98 0.09 2.78
CA ASN A 205 34.04 -0.85 3.10
C ASN A 205 35.36 -0.15 3.50
N SER A 206 35.35 1.16 3.77
CA SER A 206 36.51 1.80 4.38
C SER A 206 36.61 1.36 5.83
N ARG A 207 37.83 1.04 6.29
CA ARG A 207 38.07 0.69 7.69
C ARG A 207 37.57 1.74 8.67
N GLN A 208 37.48 3.01 8.24
CA GLN A 208 37.02 4.14 9.05
C GLN A 208 35.55 4.02 9.49
N SER A 209 34.70 3.31 8.74
CA SER A 209 33.28 3.12 9.07
C SER A 209 32.96 1.76 9.69
N MET A 210 33.98 0.94 9.98
CA MET A 210 33.78 -0.39 10.56
C MET A 210 33.71 -0.33 12.08
N THR A 211 32.87 -1.18 12.65
CA THR A 211 32.85 -1.44 14.09
C THR A 211 34.21 -2.00 14.52
N PRO A 212 34.73 -1.71 15.72
CA PRO A 212 36.07 -2.17 16.15
C PRO A 212 36.30 -3.67 15.98
N ASN A 213 35.28 -4.49 16.23
CA ASN A 213 35.34 -5.94 16.03
C ASN A 213 35.48 -6.36 14.56
N GLY A 214 34.84 -5.62 13.65
CA GLY A 214 34.99 -5.81 12.20
C GLY A 214 36.39 -5.40 11.74
N TRP A 215 36.93 -4.33 12.33
CA TRP A 215 38.25 -3.79 12.02
C TRP A 215 39.37 -4.82 12.22
N LEU A 216 39.33 -5.57 13.33
CA LEU A 216 40.30 -6.63 13.65
C LEU A 216 40.27 -7.82 12.69
N LYS A 217 39.15 -8.06 12.00
CA LYS A 217 38.99 -9.17 11.04
C LYS A 217 39.57 -8.86 9.67
N VAL A 218 39.88 -7.59 9.37
CA VAL A 218 40.34 -7.18 8.04
C VAL A 218 41.88 -7.35 7.95
N PRO A 219 42.39 -8.23 7.06
CA PRO A 219 43.82 -8.51 6.93
C PRO A 219 44.66 -7.24 6.73
N MET A 220 45.84 -7.14 7.33
CA MET A 220 46.67 -5.92 7.20
C MET A 220 47.01 -5.56 5.74
N SER A 221 47.14 -6.55 4.86
CA SER A 221 47.40 -6.36 3.42
C SER A 221 46.18 -5.85 2.63
N TYR A 222 45.01 -5.74 3.24
CA TYR A 222 43.81 -5.19 2.60
C TYR A 222 43.92 -3.66 2.54
N ILE A 223 44.55 -3.20 1.46
CA ILE A 223 44.60 -1.79 1.03
C ILE A 223 43.46 -1.51 0.03
N GLU A 224 43.00 -2.52 -0.70
CA GLU A 224 42.07 -2.37 -1.82
C GLU A 224 40.62 -2.60 -1.37
N SER A 225 39.76 -1.61 -1.57
CA SER A 225 38.31 -1.84 -1.45
C SER A 225 37.86 -2.86 -2.51
N GLU A 226 36.81 -3.64 -2.23
CA GLU A 226 36.20 -4.57 -3.19
C GLU A 226 35.90 -3.95 -4.56
N PHE A 227 35.70 -2.62 -4.62
CA PHE A 227 35.53 -1.89 -5.87
C PHE A 227 36.79 -1.94 -6.75
N CYS A 228 37.98 -1.80 -6.16
CA CYS A 228 39.26 -1.83 -6.89
C CYS A 228 39.56 -3.23 -7.45
N LYS A 229 39.08 -4.30 -6.79
CA LYS A 229 39.22 -5.67 -7.31
C LYS A 229 38.38 -5.89 -8.57
N LYS A 230 37.19 -5.30 -8.65
CA LYS A 230 36.30 -5.44 -9.82
C LYS A 230 36.79 -4.70 -11.07
N SER A 231 37.66 -3.71 -10.92
CA SER A 231 38.20 -2.93 -12.03
C SER A 231 39.45 -3.53 -12.68
N ARG A 232 39.99 -4.63 -12.16
CA ARG A 232 41.05 -5.42 -12.82
C ARG A 232 40.44 -6.56 -13.60
#